data_AF-A0A847WDT1-F1
#
_entry.id   AF-A0A847WDT1-F1
#
_cell.length_a   1.000
_cell.length_b   1.000
_cell.length_c   1.000
_cell.angle_alpha   90.00
_cell.angle_beta   90.00
_cell.angle_gamma   90.00
#
_symmetry.space_group_name_H-M   'P 1'
#
loop_
_entity.id
_entity.type
_entity.pdbx_description
1 polymer ?
#
loop_
_entity_poly.entity_id
_entity_poly.type
_entity_poly.pdbx_seq_one_letter_code
_entity_poly.pdbx_strand_id
1 'polypeptide(L)' 'KKGTPQDFDEVLSEMIMRDSNDSSRAVAPLKPAEDAVIIDSTGLDINEVVILIAGLINERQGEE' A
#
# COMPACT_ATOMS: atom_id res chain seq x y z
N LYS A 1 -11.27 21.97 2.29
CA LYS A 1 -9.94 22.60 2.20
C LYS A 1 -8.94 21.47 1.93
N LYS A 2 -8.23 21.47 0.81
CA LYS A 2 -7.24 20.44 0.47
C LYS A 2 -5.84 20.98 0.75
N GLY A 3 -5.07 20.26 1.56
CA GLY A 3 -3.64 20.49 1.80
C GLY A 3 -3.29 21.71 2.66
N THR A 4 -2.32 21.53 3.54
CA THR A 4 -1.44 22.59 4.04
C THR A 4 -0.11 22.47 3.30
N PRO A 5 0.54 23.57 2.91
CA PRO A 5 1.89 23.51 2.36
C PRO A 5 2.80 22.82 3.38
N GLN A 6 3.49 21.76 2.96
CA GLN A 6 4.51 21.06 3.73
C GLN A 6 5.73 20.85 2.85
N ASP A 7 6.90 20.80 3.47
CA ASP A 7 8.15 20.52 2.77
C ASP A 7 8.23 19.05 2.35
N PHE A 8 8.85 18.77 1.20
CA PHE A 8 8.97 17.40 0.71
C PHE A 8 9.79 16.52 1.67
N ASP A 9 10.91 17.03 2.18
CA ASP A 9 11.80 16.25 3.05
C ASP A 9 11.14 15.99 4.41
N GLU A 10 10.33 16.94 4.88
CA GLU A 10 9.50 16.78 6.09
C GLU A 10 8.51 15.62 5.90
N VAL A 11 7.71 15.64 4.84
CA VAL A 11 6.72 14.58 4.54
C VAL A 11 7.39 13.22 4.36
N LEU A 12 8.53 13.17 3.66
CA LEU A 12 9.29 11.94 3.47
C LEU A 12 9.79 11.38 4.82
N SER A 13 10.31 12.24 5.69
CA SER A 13 10.80 11.83 7.01
C SER A 13 9.67 11.30 7.90
N GLU A 14 8.50 11.93 7.86
CA GLU A 14 7.30 11.50 8.58
C GLU A 14 6.80 10.14 8.07
N MET A 15 6.79 9.93 6.75
CA MET A 15 6.41 8.65 6.15
C MET A 15 7.36 7.52 6.59
N ILE A 16 8.68 7.73 6.51
CA ILE A 16 9.67 6.73 6.93
C ILE A 16 9.51 6.39 8.41
N MET A 17 9.33 7.41 9.27
CA MET A 17 9.15 7.21 10.71
C MET A 17 7.88 6.41 11.00
N ARG A 18 6.77 6.75 10.34
CA ARG A 18 5.51 6.03 10.49
C ARG A 18 5.65 4.57 10.07
N ASP A 19 6.21 4.31 8.91
CA ASP A 19 6.34 2.96 8.37
C ASP A 19 7.22 2.08 9.29
N SER A 20 8.30 2.65 9.86
CA SER A 20 9.14 1.95 10.84
C SER A 20 8.42 1.65 12.16
N ASN A 21 7.61 2.59 12.65
CA ASN A 21 6.82 2.39 13.87
C ASN A 21 5.73 1.32 13.65
N ASP A 22 5.05 1.38 12.50
CA ASP A 22 3.98 0.44 12.16
C ASP A 22 4.51 -0.97 11.92
N SER A 23 5.70 -1.14 11.37
CA SER A 23 6.31 -2.46 11.18
C SER A 23 6.88 -3.07 12.47
N SER A 24 7.26 -2.24 13.45
CA SER A 24 7.93 -2.68 14.70
C SER A 24 7.02 -2.78 15.92
N ARG A 25 5.75 -2.35 15.82
CA ARG A 25 4.79 -2.41 16.94
C ARG A 25 4.57 -3.84 17.45
N ALA A 26 4.53 -3.98 18.78
CA ALA A 26 4.39 -5.28 19.44
C ALA A 26 3.03 -5.97 19.21
N VAL A 27 1.96 -5.19 18.96
CA VAL A 27 0.59 -5.70 18.76
C VAL A 27 0.12 -5.30 17.37
N ALA A 28 -0.28 -6.27 16.54
CA ALA A 28 -0.73 -6.06 15.15
C ALA A 28 0.29 -5.29 14.28
N PRO A 29 1.51 -5.81 14.10
CA PRO A 29 2.51 -5.19 13.23
C PRO A 29 2.05 -5.14 11.77
N LEU A 30 2.48 -4.11 11.04
CA LEU A 30 2.30 -4.01 9.61
C LEU A 30 3.18 -5.06 8.92
N LYS A 31 2.58 -6.23 8.65
CA LYS A 31 3.21 -7.35 7.94
C LYS A 31 2.17 -7.99 7.01
N PRO A 32 2.55 -8.37 5.78
CA PRO A 32 1.67 -9.15 4.90
C PRO A 32 1.25 -10.48 5.55
N ALA A 33 0.02 -10.92 5.27
CA ALA A 33 -0.42 -12.27 5.61
C ALA A 33 0.37 -13.31 4.79
N GLU A 34 0.34 -14.57 5.23
CA GLU A 34 1.10 -15.65 4.58
C GLU A 34 0.63 -15.94 3.14
N ASP A 35 -0.65 -15.70 2.86
CA ASP A 35 -1.31 -15.90 1.56
C ASP A 35 -1.53 -14.58 0.80
N ALA A 36 -0.98 -13.47 1.32
CA ALA A 36 -1.09 -12.16 0.70
C ALA A 36 -0.36 -12.13 -0.65
N VAL A 37 -1.01 -11.54 -1.65
CA VAL A 37 -0.36 -11.18 -2.92
C VAL A 37 0.16 -9.76 -2.78
N ILE A 38 1.45 -9.57 -3.02
CA ILE A 38 2.08 -8.25 -2.96
C ILE A 38 1.88 -7.56 -4.31
N ILE A 39 1.30 -6.36 -4.28
CA ILE A 39 1.15 -5.49 -5.43
C ILE A 39 1.96 -4.23 -5.15
N ASP A 40 3.02 -4.03 -5.92
CA ASP A 40 3.76 -2.77 -5.95
C ASP A 40 3.11 -1.84 -6.98
N SER A 41 2.53 -0.73 -6.51
CA SER A 41 1.87 0.26 -7.35
C SER A 41 2.80 1.39 -7.80
N THR A 42 4.11 1.29 -7.53
CA THR A 42 5.08 2.31 -7.94
C THR A 42 5.04 2.51 -9.45
N GLY A 43 4.68 3.73 -9.87
CA GLY A 43 4.60 4.10 -11.28
C GLY A 43 3.33 3.67 -12.01
N LEU A 44 2.39 3.02 -11.31
CA LEU A 44 1.08 2.68 -11.86
C LEU A 44 0.05 3.78 -11.61
N ASP A 45 -0.86 3.96 -12.56
CA ASP A 45 -2.05 4.76 -12.33
C ASP A 45 -3.13 3.97 -11.56
N ILE A 46 -4.18 4.68 -11.15
CA ILE A 46 -5.26 4.10 -10.33
C ILE A 46 -6.00 2.99 -11.10
N ASN A 47 -6.22 3.15 -12.41
CA ASN A 47 -6.93 2.16 -13.21
C ASN A 47 -6.09 0.90 -13.39
N GLU A 48 -4.78 1.03 -13.60
CA GLU A 48 -3.86 -0.10 -13.70
C GLU A 48 -3.87 -0.94 -12.42
N VAL A 49 -3.79 -0.29 -11.24
CA VAL A 49 -3.87 -0.98 -9.95
C VAL A 49 -5.21 -1.68 -9.76
N VAL A 50 -6.32 -1.02 -10.14
CA VAL A 50 -7.67 -1.60 -10.02
C VAL A 50 -7.82 -2.83 -10.93
N ILE A 51 -7.32 -2.77 -12.16
CA ILE A 51 -7.36 -3.90 -13.11
C ILE A 51 -6.56 -5.08 -12.56
N LEU A 52 -5.37 -4.84 -12.01
CA LEU A 52 -4.54 -5.88 -11.40
C LEU A 52 -5.26 -6.57 -10.23
N ILE A 53 -5.86 -5.78 -9.32
CA ILE A 53 -6.60 -6.32 -8.16
C ILE A 53 -7.83 -7.10 -8.62
N ALA A 54 -8.62 -6.57 -9.56
CA ALA A 54 -9.82 -7.24 -10.08
C ALA A 54 -9.48 -8.56 -10.78
N GLY A 55 -8.42 -8.60 -11.59
CA GLY A 55 -7.94 -9.82 -12.23
C GLY A 55 -7.56 -10.91 -11.23
N LEU A 56 -6.83 -10.54 -10.17
CA LEU A 56 -6.45 -11.47 -9.10
C LEU A 56 -7.67 -12.03 -8.34
N ILE A 57 -8.73 -11.22 -8.18
CA ILE A 57 -9.97 -11.68 -7.55
C ILE A 57 -10.68 -12.68 -8.45
N ASN A 58 -10.84 -12.38 -9.74
CA ASN A 58 -11.51 -13.26 -10.70
C ASN A 58 -10.79 -14.61 -10.84
N GLU A 59 -9.46 -14.59 -10.93
CA GLU A 59 -8.63 -15.80 -10.97
C GLU A 59 -8.87 -16.70 -9.73
N ARG A 60 -8.98 -16.09 -8.56
CA ARG A 60 -9.25 -16.81 -7.30
C ARG A 60 -10.70 -17.28 -7.17
N GLN A 61 -11.64 -16.62 -7.84
CA GLN A 61 -13.05 -17.02 -7.86
C GLN A 61 -13.35 -18.06 -8.95
N GLY A 62 -12.41 -18.31 -9.87
CA GLY A 62 -12.60 -19.22 -11.00
C GLY A 62 -13.50 -18.64 -12.09
N GLU A 63 -13.61 -17.31 -12.17
CA GLU A 63 -14.30 -16.60 -13.23
C GLU A 63 -13.25 -16.23 -14.30
N GLU A 64 -13.37 -16.82 -15.50
CA GLU A 64 -12.52 -16.49 -16.67
C GLU A 64 -12.99 -15.21 -17.38
#